data_AF-A0A961DIZ5-F1
#
_entry.id   AF-A0A961DIZ5-F1
#
_cell.length_a   1.000
_cell.length_b   1.000
_cell.length_c   1.000
_cell.angle_alpha   90.00
_cell.angle_beta   90.00
_cell.angle_gamma   90.00
#
_symmetry.space_group_name_H-M   'P 1'
#
loop_
_entity.id
_entity.type
_entity.pdbx_description
1 polymer ?
#
loop_
_entity_poly.entity_id
_entity_poly.type
_entity_poly.pdbx_seq_one_letter_code
_entity_poly.pdbx_strand_id
1 'polypeptide(L)' 'MEIIDWEDFTKVEIRVGRILSAEPLAKARRPAYVLQVDFGEELGRRPIAFGHSSGIAMSRKP' A
#
# COMPACT_ATOMS: atom_id res chain seq x y z
N MET A 1 13.08 17.31 -13.86
CA MET A 1 12.15 17.39 -12.70
C MET A 1 11.12 18.42 -13.10
N GLU A 2 9.91 17.97 -13.40
CA GLU A 2 8.83 18.88 -13.79
C GLU A 2 8.02 19.28 -12.57
N ILE A 3 7.64 20.54 -12.50
CA ILE A 3 6.82 21.10 -11.41
C ILE A 3 5.37 21.00 -11.86
N ILE A 4 4.54 20.38 -11.02
CA ILE A 4 3.09 20.35 -11.22
C ILE A 4 2.45 21.56 -10.55
N ASP A 5 1.31 22.00 -11.09
CA ASP A 5 0.51 23.02 -10.44
C ASP A 5 -0.34 22.45 -9.29
N TRP A 6 -0.97 23.34 -8.54
CA TRP A 6 -1.83 22.96 -7.43
C TRP A 6 -3.08 22.21 -7.88
N GLU A 7 -3.63 22.55 -9.05
CA GLU A 7 -4.85 21.95 -9.59
C GLU A 7 -4.62 20.46 -9.90
N ASP A 8 -3.48 20.13 -10.48
CA ASP A 8 -3.05 18.75 -10.72
C ASP A 8 -2.83 17.98 -9.43
N PHE A 9 -2.26 18.61 -8.40
CA PHE A 9 -2.14 17.97 -7.09
C PHE A 9 -3.50 17.63 -6.48
N THR A 10 -4.49 18.54 -6.56
CA THR A 10 -5.81 18.31 -5.97
C THR A 10 -6.63 17.21 -6.64
N LYS A 11 -6.29 16.82 -7.87
CA LYS A 11 -6.92 15.67 -8.55
C LYS A 11 -6.50 14.32 -7.95
N VAL A 12 -5.41 14.29 -7.17
CA VAL A 12 -4.91 13.07 -6.54
C VAL A 12 -5.57 12.86 -5.20
N GLU A 13 -6.25 11.74 -5.06
CA GLU A 13 -6.89 11.35 -3.81
C GLU A 13 -5.92 10.52 -2.94
N ILE A 14 -5.48 11.09 -1.83
CA ILE A 14 -4.60 10.43 -0.86
C ILE A 14 -5.42 10.05 0.36
N ARG A 15 -5.39 8.77 0.73
CA ARG A 15 -6.10 8.25 1.90
C ARG A 15 -5.19 7.47 2.83
N VAL A 16 -5.61 7.38 4.08
CA VAL A 16 -4.97 6.58 5.13
C VAL A 16 -5.88 5.40 5.45
N GLY A 17 -5.29 4.22 5.60
CA GLY A 17 -6.01 3.01 5.97
C GLY A 17 -5.20 2.14 6.93
N ARG A 18 -5.90 1.30 7.69
CA ARG A 18 -5.30 0.34 8.63
C ARG A 18 -5.05 -0.98 7.92
N ILE A 19 -3.81 -1.46 7.95
CA ILE A 19 -3.50 -2.82 7.49
C ILE A 19 -4.13 -3.84 8.45
N LEU A 20 -4.98 -4.71 7.92
CA LEU A 20 -5.64 -5.81 8.64
C LEU A 20 -4.86 -7.12 8.50
N SER A 21 -4.31 -7.41 7.32
CA SER A 21 -3.48 -8.59 7.07
C SER A 21 -2.44 -8.34 5.98
N ALA A 22 -1.38 -9.16 5.99
CA ALA A 22 -0.29 -9.10 5.02
C ALA A 22 0.18 -10.51 4.64
N GLU A 23 -0.03 -10.90 3.40
CA GLU A 23 0.28 -12.24 2.89
C GLU A 23 1.33 -12.17 1.77
N PRO A 24 2.36 -13.03 1.78
CA PRO A 24 3.34 -13.06 0.69
C PRO A 24 2.69 -13.38 -0.65
N LEU A 25 3.02 -12.59 -1.68
CA LEU A 25 2.57 -12.85 -3.05
C LEU A 25 3.53 -13.85 -3.72
N ALA A 26 3.30 -15.14 -3.49
CA ALA A 26 4.19 -16.22 -3.92
C ALA A 26 4.50 -16.23 -5.44
N LYS A 27 3.58 -15.70 -6.27
CA LYS A 27 3.73 -15.63 -7.73
C LYS A 27 4.47 -14.38 -8.22
N ALA A 28 4.92 -13.50 -7.33
CA ALA A 28 5.57 -12.26 -7.71
C ALA A 28 7.03 -12.49 -8.12
N ARG A 29 7.45 -11.83 -9.21
CA ARG A 29 8.85 -11.85 -9.68
C ARG A 29 9.83 -11.19 -8.69
N ARG A 30 9.33 -10.28 -7.85
CA ARG A 30 10.09 -9.61 -6.77
C ARG A 30 9.31 -9.74 -5.46
N PRO A 31 9.97 -9.70 -4.29
CA PRO A 31 9.27 -9.80 -3.00
C PRO A 31 8.12 -8.79 -2.90
N ALA A 32 6.91 -9.31 -2.74
CA ALA A 32 5.70 -8.52 -2.64
C ALA A 32 4.71 -9.19 -1.69
N TYR A 33 3.78 -8.39 -1.18
CA TYR A 33 2.70 -8.82 -0.32
C TYR A 33 1.37 -8.37 -0.91
N VAL A 34 0.32 -9.15 -0.66
CA VAL A 34 -1.06 -8.69 -0.72
C VAL A 34 -1.42 -8.22 0.68
N LEU A 35 -1.77 -6.96 0.84
CA LEU A 35 -2.24 -6.39 2.09
C LEU A 35 -3.75 -6.22 2.02
N GLN A 36 -4.47 -6.61 3.07
CA GLN A 36 -5.85 -6.19 3.26
C GLN A 36 -5.83 -4.91 4.09
N VAL A 37 -6.39 -3.82 3.56
CA VAL A 37 -6.40 -2.52 4.23
C VAL A 37 -7.83 -2.03 4.41
N ASP A 38 -8.15 -1.59 5.62
CA ASP A 38 -9.41 -0.94 5.95
C ASP A 38 -9.26 0.58 5.84
N PHE A 39 -10.03 1.19 4.94
CA PHE A 39 -10.04 2.64 4.69
C PHE A 39 -11.20 3.36 5.39
N GLY A 40 -11.87 2.69 6.35
CA GLY A 40 -13.02 3.24 7.05
C GLY A 40 -14.34 3.00 6.32
N GLU A 41 -15.43 3.55 6.85
CA GLU A 41 -16.80 3.21 6.40
C GLU A 41 -17.07 3.55 4.93
N GLU A 42 -16.47 4.62 4.40
CA GLU A 42 -16.72 5.06 3.03
C GLU A 42 -16.19 4.12 1.95
N LEU A 43 -15.01 3.53 2.16
CA LEU A 43 -14.33 2.68 1.16
C LEU A 43 -14.21 1.22 1.59
N GLY A 44 -14.39 0.95 2.88
CA GLY A 44 -14.27 -0.37 3.47
C GLY A 44 -12.90 -1.00 3.25
N ARG A 45 -12.92 -2.33 3.09
CA ARG A 45 -11.71 -3.16 2.99
C ARG A 45 -11.30 -3.35 1.55
N ARG A 46 -10.04 -3.08 1.24
CA ARG A 46 -9.47 -3.20 -0.10
C ARG A 46 -8.13 -3.95 -0.08
N PRO A 47 -7.91 -4.89 -1.01
CA PRO A 47 -6.60 -5.48 -1.22
C PRO A 47 -5.67 -4.50 -1.93
N ILE A 48 -4.41 -4.40 -1.48
CA ILE A 48 -3.35 -3.67 -2.17
C ILE A 48 -2.12 -4.57 -2.37
N ALA A 49 -1.46 -4.44 -3.51
CA ALA A 49 -0.18 -5.11 -3.76
C ALA A 49 0.96 -4.19 -3.33
N PHE A 50 1.72 -4.62 -2.32
CA PHE A 50 2.87 -3.88 -1.82
C PHE A 50 4.17 -4.61 -2.19
N GLY A 51 4.95 -4.04 -3.10
CA GLY A 51 6.30 -4.50 -3.41
C GLY A 51 7.31 -3.85 -2.50
N HIS A 52 8.25 -4.62 -1.95
CA HIS A 52 9.32 -4.06 -1.12
C HIS A 52 10.69 -4.28 -1.78
N SER A 53 11.35 -3.18 -2.12
CA SER A 53 12.76 -3.17 -2.49
C SER A 53 13.61 -3.12 -1.21
N SER A 54 13.94 -4.30 -0.67
CA SER A 54 15.07 -4.57 0.24
C SER A 54 15.53 -3.41 1.16
N GLY A 55 15.16 -3.47 2.45
CA GLY A 55 15.65 -2.53 3.48
C GLY A 55 14.92 -2.60 4.83
N ILE A 56 13.59 -2.73 4.83
CA ILE A 56 12.78 -2.84 6.06
C ILE A 56 12.27 -4.27 6.17
N ALA A 57 13.03 -5.12 6.87
CA ALA A 57 12.50 -6.39 7.32
C ALA A 57 11.39 -6.08 8.34
N MET A 58 10.12 -6.25 7.95
CA MET A 58 9.03 -6.39 8.91
C MET A 58 9.31 -7.68 9.68
N SER A 59 10.09 -7.55 10.75
CA SER A 59 10.41 -8.64 11.67
C SER A 59 9.08 -9.14 12.21
N ARG A 60 8.64 -10.31 11.73
CA ARG A 60 7.71 -11.15 12.47
C ARG A 60 8.49 -11.66 13.69
N LYS A 61 8.64 -10.81 14.72
CA LYS A 61 8.96 -11.31 16.05
C LYS A 61 7.69 -11.97 16.61
N PRO A 62 7.80 -13.16 17.22
CA PRO A 62 6.66 -13.88 17.78
C PRO A 62 5.93 -13.07 18.85
#